data_AF-A0A1N5WDB9-F1
#
_entry.id   AF-A0A1N5WDB9-F1
#
_cell.length_a   1.000
_cell.length_b   1.000
_cell.length_c   1.000
_cell.angle_alpha   90.00
_cell.angle_beta   90.00
_cell.angle_gamma   90.00
#
_symmetry.space_group_name_H-M   'P 1'
#
loop_
_entity.id
_entity.type
_entity.pdbx_description
1 polymer ?
#
loop_
_entity_poly.entity_id
_entity_poly.type
_entity_poly.pdbx_seq_one_letter_code
_entity_poly.pdbx_strand_id
1 'polypeptide(L)'
;MPAKLDKVVKPRWAAKVLGIDYADLPKLERPWTQRDVRSLRDSRPDWLTEARRRHATRVQQANESRAAELHAELARLGYDAPDLGTVDQAALYIDGALTHLTTVTRCSEDEADRAAWRRWPKSMAAEEDYADQDAW
;
A
#
# COMPACT_ATOMS: atom_id res chain seq x y z
N MET A 1 36.45 9.39 -24.41
CA MET A 1 35.47 8.54 -23.68
C MET A 1 34.19 8.52 -24.52
N PRO A 2 33.79 7.39 -25.13
CA PRO A 2 32.53 7.35 -25.87
C PRO A 2 31.38 7.57 -24.89
N ALA A 3 30.48 8.50 -25.20
CA ALA A 3 29.28 8.74 -24.42
C ALA A 3 28.49 7.42 -24.33
N LYS A 4 28.23 6.94 -23.11
CA LYS A 4 27.35 5.78 -22.91
C LYS A 4 26.01 6.11 -23.55
N LEU A 5 25.59 5.30 -24.53
CA LEU A 5 24.26 5.39 -25.13
C LEU A 5 23.21 5.29 -24.02
N ASP A 6 22.28 6.26 -23.99
CA ASP A 6 21.21 6.27 -23.00
C ASP A 6 20.32 5.05 -23.18
N LYS A 7 20.19 4.25 -22.10
CA LYS A 7 19.43 2.99 -22.14
C LYS A 7 17.94 3.28 -22.39
N VAL A 8 17.40 2.72 -23.47
CA VAL A 8 15.97 2.74 -23.78
C VAL A 8 15.19 1.94 -22.74
N VAL A 9 14.04 2.47 -22.31
CA VAL A 9 13.17 1.87 -21.29
C VAL A 9 11.73 1.78 -21.78
N LYS A 10 10.99 0.82 -21.23
CA LYS A 10 9.55 0.68 -21.50
C LYS A 10 8.78 1.83 -20.84
N PRO A 11 7.76 2.43 -21.48
CA PRO A 11 7.02 3.54 -20.88
C PRO A 11 6.30 3.15 -19.57
N ARG A 12 5.84 1.88 -19.43
CA ARG A 12 5.31 1.36 -18.15
C ARG A 12 6.33 1.42 -17.01
N TRP A 13 7.61 1.14 -17.30
CA TRP A 13 8.67 1.25 -16.31
C TRP A 13 8.94 2.71 -15.95
N ALA A 14 8.93 3.61 -16.95
CA ALA A 14 9.09 5.05 -16.72
C ALA A 14 7.99 5.60 -15.80
N ALA A 15 6.71 5.28 -16.08
CA ALA A 15 5.58 5.68 -15.23
C ALA A 15 5.74 5.19 -13.78
N LYS A 16 6.11 3.90 -13.60
CA LYS A 16 6.38 3.32 -12.27
C LYS A 16 7.47 4.08 -11.52
N VAL A 17 8.60 4.37 -12.17
CA VAL A 17 9.72 5.09 -11.54
C VAL A 17 9.36 6.55 -11.24
N LEU A 18 8.50 7.15 -12.06
CA LEU A 18 8.00 8.50 -11.85
C LEU A 18 6.90 8.59 -10.78
N GLY A 19 6.31 7.46 -10.36
CA GLY A 19 5.24 7.42 -9.37
C GLY A 19 3.93 7.97 -9.90
N ILE A 20 3.61 7.66 -11.16
CA ILE A 20 2.40 8.11 -11.83
C ILE A 20 1.74 6.95 -12.59
N ASP A 21 0.48 7.14 -12.96
CA ASP A 21 -0.20 6.20 -13.84
C ASP A 21 0.33 6.28 -15.27
N TYR A 22 0.27 5.15 -15.96
CA TYR A 22 0.70 5.05 -17.36
C TYR A 22 -0.03 6.05 -18.28
N ALA A 23 -1.30 6.31 -18.00
CA ALA A 23 -2.13 7.24 -18.76
C ALA A 23 -1.70 8.71 -18.60
N ASP A 24 -1.01 9.03 -17.50
CA ASP A 24 -0.52 10.38 -17.21
C ASP A 24 0.90 10.62 -17.73
N LEU A 25 1.52 9.60 -18.32
CA LEU A 25 2.83 9.71 -18.95
C LEU A 25 2.72 10.41 -20.31
N PRO A 26 3.54 11.45 -20.60
CA PRO A 26 3.47 12.14 -21.88
C PRO A 26 3.89 11.22 -23.04
N LYS A 27 3.21 11.38 -24.17
CA LYS A 27 3.59 10.71 -25.43
C LYS A 27 4.82 11.41 -25.99
N LEU A 28 5.84 10.63 -26.32
CA LEU A 28 7.04 11.10 -27.00
C LEU A 28 7.06 10.50 -28.40
N GLU A 29 7.49 11.28 -29.39
CA GLU A 29 7.72 10.80 -30.77
C GLU A 29 8.93 9.85 -30.87
N ARG A 30 9.67 9.67 -29.77
CA ARG A 30 10.82 8.79 -29.65
C ARG A 30 10.69 7.86 -28.43
N PRO A 31 11.43 6.73 -28.39
CA PRO A 31 11.46 5.87 -27.22
C PRO A 31 11.91 6.61 -25.95
N TRP A 32 11.34 6.21 -24.83
CA TRP A 32 11.76 6.65 -23.51
C TRP A 32 13.17 6.16 -23.20
N THR A 33 13.98 7.01 -22.57
CA THR A 33 15.31 6.64 -22.08
C THR A 33 15.42 6.83 -20.57
N GLN A 34 16.42 6.19 -19.95
CA GLN A 34 16.72 6.43 -18.53
C GLN A 34 17.07 7.88 -18.24
N ARG A 35 17.70 8.58 -19.20
CA ARG A 35 17.99 10.00 -19.08
C ARG A 35 16.73 10.84 -19.00
N ASP A 36 15.72 10.55 -19.83
CA ASP A 36 14.44 11.28 -19.78
C ASP A 36 13.77 11.15 -18.41
N VAL A 37 13.73 9.92 -17.88
CA VAL A 37 13.15 9.64 -16.56
C VAL A 37 13.92 10.38 -15.47
N ARG A 38 15.26 10.39 -15.52
CA ARG A 38 16.09 11.12 -14.55
C ARG A 38 15.86 12.63 -14.65
N SER A 39 15.93 13.18 -15.85
CA SER A 39 15.68 14.61 -16.09
C SER A 39 14.33 15.05 -15.54
N LEU A 40 13.26 14.27 -15.73
CA LEU A 40 11.94 14.59 -15.18
C LEU A 40 11.89 14.50 -13.65
N ARG A 41 12.61 13.56 -13.04
CA ARG A 41 12.71 13.47 -11.58
C ARG A 41 13.45 14.67 -10.98
N ASP A 42 14.45 15.17 -11.68
CA ASP A 42 15.29 16.27 -11.23
C ASP A 42 14.60 17.62 -11.45
N SER A 43 14.00 17.84 -12.63
CA SER A 43 13.33 19.09 -12.98
C SER A 43 11.95 19.26 -12.33
N ARG A 44 11.30 18.15 -11.93
CA ARG A 44 10.00 18.11 -11.23
C ARG A 44 8.97 19.09 -11.83
N PRO A 45 8.63 18.95 -13.12
CA PRO A 45 7.70 19.87 -13.76
C PRO A 45 6.30 19.78 -13.12
N ASP A 46 5.52 20.86 -13.20
CA ASP A 46 4.22 20.97 -12.53
C ASP A 46 3.25 19.85 -12.91
N TRP A 47 3.23 19.46 -14.19
CA TRP A 47 2.38 18.36 -14.66
C TRP A 47 2.72 17.02 -13.97
N LEU A 48 4.00 16.79 -13.65
CA LEU A 48 4.45 15.57 -12.97
C LEU A 48 4.02 15.59 -11.50
N THR A 49 4.08 16.76 -10.86
CA THR A 49 3.58 16.94 -9.49
C THR A 49 2.08 16.66 -9.42
N GLU A 50 1.30 17.19 -10.37
CA GLU A 50 -0.14 16.95 -10.41
C GLU A 50 -0.49 15.50 -10.77
N ALA A 51 0.25 14.89 -11.70
CA ALA A 51 0.10 13.46 -12.01
C ALA A 51 0.38 12.57 -10.79
N ARG A 52 1.40 12.89 -9.99
CA ARG A 52 1.70 12.18 -8.74
C ARG A 52 0.59 12.31 -7.71
N ARG A 53 0.03 13.52 -7.57
CA ARG A 53 -1.12 13.75 -6.66
C ARG A 53 -2.31 12.89 -7.06
N ARG A 54 -2.70 12.93 -8.33
CA ARG A 54 -3.81 12.11 -8.85
C ARG A 54 -3.54 10.61 -8.67
N HIS A 55 -2.32 10.16 -8.94
CA HIS A 55 -1.93 8.76 -8.72
C HIS A 55 -2.04 8.36 -7.25
N ALA A 56 -1.51 9.19 -6.34
CA ALA A 56 -1.60 8.95 -4.89
C ALA A 56 -3.06 8.88 -4.42
N THR A 57 -3.94 9.76 -4.90
CA THR A 57 -5.38 9.71 -4.60
C THR A 57 -6.02 8.42 -5.08
N ARG A 58 -5.72 7.96 -6.30
CA ARG A 58 -6.27 6.70 -6.83
C ARG A 58 -5.78 5.49 -6.03
N VAL A 59 -4.48 5.45 -5.71
CA VAL A 59 -3.90 4.39 -4.87
C VAL A 59 -4.56 4.38 -3.50
N GLN A 60 -4.75 5.54 -2.89
CA GLN A 60 -5.46 5.66 -1.61
C GLN A 60 -6.89 5.10 -1.72
N GLN A 61 -7.67 5.54 -2.69
CA GLN A 61 -9.04 5.05 -2.90
C GLN A 61 -9.12 3.54 -3.12
N ALA A 62 -8.18 2.98 -3.89
CA ALA A 62 -8.10 1.54 -4.13
C ALA A 62 -7.77 0.79 -2.83
N ASN A 63 -6.82 1.28 -2.04
CA ASN A 63 -6.46 0.71 -0.75
C ASN A 63 -7.64 0.78 0.23
N GLU A 64 -8.39 1.88 0.26
CA GLU A 64 -9.56 2.04 1.12
C GLU A 64 -10.70 1.10 0.75
N SER A 65 -10.95 0.93 -0.55
CA SER A 65 -11.92 -0.03 -1.08
C SER A 65 -11.51 -1.45 -0.72
N ARG A 66 -10.23 -1.79 -0.90
CA ARG A 66 -9.69 -3.10 -0.54
C ARG A 66 -9.79 -3.39 0.95
N ALA A 67 -9.50 -2.41 1.80
CA ALA A 67 -9.66 -2.56 3.24
C ALA A 67 -11.15 -2.75 3.64
N ALA A 68 -12.09 -2.11 2.95
CA ALA A 68 -13.52 -2.33 3.17
C ALA A 68 -13.98 -3.73 2.75
N GLU A 69 -13.45 -4.27 1.64
CA GLU A 69 -13.68 -5.66 1.24
C GLU A 69 -13.19 -6.66 2.29
N LEU A 70 -11.95 -6.47 2.77
CA LEU A 70 -11.36 -7.35 3.80
C LEU A 70 -12.12 -7.25 5.13
N HIS A 71 -12.58 -6.04 5.49
CA HIS A 71 -13.45 -5.86 6.65
C HIS A 71 -14.77 -6.63 6.52
N ALA A 72 -15.41 -6.59 5.35
CA ALA A 72 -16.62 -7.37 5.10
C ALA A 72 -16.36 -8.89 5.15
N GLU A 73 -15.20 -9.32 4.65
CA GLU A 73 -14.79 -10.72 4.69
C GLU A 73 -14.55 -11.21 6.13
N LEU A 74 -13.92 -10.41 7.00
CA LEU A 74 -13.80 -10.71 8.43
C LEU A 74 -15.17 -10.95 9.06
N ALA A 75 -16.15 -10.09 8.78
CA ALA A 75 -17.52 -10.27 9.24
C ALA A 75 -18.14 -11.58 8.71
N ARG A 76 -17.94 -11.89 7.42
CA ARG A 76 -18.42 -13.15 6.81
C ARG A 76 -17.84 -14.40 7.48
N LEU A 77 -16.59 -14.30 7.94
CA LEU A 77 -15.87 -15.38 8.63
C LEU A 77 -16.23 -15.47 10.12
N GLY A 78 -17.11 -14.61 10.63
CA GLY A 78 -17.53 -14.59 12.04
C GLY A 78 -16.55 -13.86 12.96
N TYR A 79 -15.62 -13.09 12.40
CA TYR A 79 -14.74 -12.23 13.18
C TYR A 79 -15.47 -10.92 13.53
N ASP A 80 -16.42 -10.97 14.46
CA ASP A 80 -17.33 -9.86 14.78
C ASP A 80 -16.84 -8.90 15.87
N ALA A 81 -16.19 -9.40 16.92
CA ALA A 81 -15.57 -8.58 17.95
C ALA A 81 -14.55 -9.39 18.78
N PRO A 82 -13.36 -8.85 19.06
CA PRO A 82 -12.45 -9.34 20.09
C PRO A 82 -12.92 -8.83 21.46
N ASP A 83 -14.19 -9.00 21.82
CA ASP A 83 -14.62 -8.79 23.21
C ASP A 83 -14.43 -10.10 23.97
N LEU A 84 -13.15 -10.49 24.09
CA LEU A 84 -12.77 -11.77 24.69
C LEU A 84 -12.36 -11.64 26.16
N GLY A 85 -12.49 -10.46 26.77
CA GLY A 85 -12.28 -10.26 28.20
C GLY A 85 -10.85 -9.86 28.60
N THR A 86 -9.80 -10.42 27.96
CA THR A 86 -8.40 -10.01 28.21
C THR A 86 -7.67 -9.54 26.94
N VAL A 87 -6.59 -8.78 27.12
CA VAL A 87 -5.71 -8.32 26.03
C VAL A 87 -5.12 -9.50 25.26
N ASP A 88 -4.60 -10.52 25.96
CA ASP A 88 -4.03 -11.73 25.33
C ASP A 88 -5.06 -12.47 24.48
N GLN A 89 -6.31 -12.57 24.94
CA GLN A 89 -7.36 -13.22 24.17
C GLN A 89 -7.76 -12.41 22.94
N ALA A 90 -7.78 -11.07 23.06
CA ALA A 90 -7.97 -10.19 21.92
C ALA A 90 -6.83 -10.32 20.89
N ALA A 91 -5.57 -10.39 21.34
CA ALA A 91 -4.41 -10.56 20.48
C ALA A 91 -4.44 -11.89 19.71
N LEU A 92 -4.72 -13.01 20.37
CA LEU A 92 -4.86 -14.33 19.71
C LEU A 92 -5.99 -14.36 18.67
N TYR A 93 -7.07 -13.63 18.92
CA TYR A 93 -8.18 -13.52 17.98
C TYR A 93 -7.83 -12.68 16.76
N ILE A 94 -7.13 -11.57 16.97
CA ILE A 94 -6.63 -10.70 15.90
C ILE A 94 -5.63 -11.48 15.05
N ASP A 95 -4.65 -12.16 15.65
CA ASP A 95 -3.67 -12.98 14.93
C ASP A 95 -4.34 -14.09 14.10
N GLY A 96 -5.34 -14.77 14.68
CA GLY A 96 -6.15 -15.74 13.97
C GLY A 96 -6.90 -15.14 12.77
N ALA A 97 -7.44 -13.94 12.93
CA ALA A 97 -8.13 -13.20 11.87
C ALA A 97 -7.17 -12.77 10.73
N LEU A 98 -5.99 -12.26 11.08
CA LEU A 98 -4.94 -11.86 10.13
C LEU A 98 -4.41 -13.06 9.36
N THR A 99 -4.15 -14.18 10.05
CA THR A 99 -3.75 -15.45 9.43
C THR A 99 -4.82 -15.95 8.45
N HIS A 100 -6.11 -15.85 8.82
CA HIS A 100 -7.20 -16.25 7.92
C HIS A 100 -7.26 -15.35 6.68
N LEU A 101 -7.16 -14.03 6.84
CA LEU A 101 -7.18 -13.09 5.73
C LEU A 101 -6.01 -13.33 4.76
N THR A 102 -4.79 -13.45 5.27
CA THR A 102 -3.59 -13.64 4.43
C THR A 102 -3.62 -14.97 3.68
N THR A 103 -4.11 -16.04 4.30
CA THR A 103 -4.20 -17.38 3.69
C THR A 103 -5.36 -17.53 2.70
N VAL A 104 -6.54 -17.01 3.02
CA VAL A 104 -7.75 -17.22 2.20
C VAL A 104 -7.93 -16.14 1.13
N THR A 105 -7.65 -14.88 1.45
CA THR A 105 -7.89 -13.76 0.52
C THR A 105 -6.66 -13.35 -0.28
N ARG A 106 -5.51 -13.99 -0.01
CA ARG A 106 -4.18 -13.64 -0.57
C ARG A 106 -3.85 -12.15 -0.42
N CYS A 107 -4.38 -11.49 0.60
CA CYS A 107 -3.99 -10.12 0.93
C CYS A 107 -2.59 -10.11 1.55
N SER A 108 -1.90 -8.99 1.40
CA SER A 108 -0.64 -8.72 2.11
C SER A 108 -0.88 -8.48 3.60
N GLU A 109 0.16 -8.64 4.40
CA GLU A 109 0.14 -8.36 5.85
C GLU A 109 -0.29 -6.91 6.12
N ASP A 110 0.29 -5.91 5.42
CA ASP A 110 -0.12 -4.51 5.50
C ASP A 110 -1.62 -4.27 5.18
N GLU A 111 -2.20 -5.06 4.26
CA GLU A 111 -3.63 -4.96 3.94
C GLU A 111 -4.49 -5.58 5.04
N ALA A 112 -4.05 -6.71 5.61
CA ALA A 112 -4.71 -7.37 6.73
C ALA A 112 -4.68 -6.47 7.98
N ASP A 113 -3.53 -5.89 8.31
CA ASP A 113 -3.36 -4.97 9.44
C ASP A 113 -4.24 -3.75 9.31
N ARG A 114 -4.28 -3.11 8.14
CA ARG A 114 -5.18 -1.97 7.90
C ARG A 114 -6.64 -2.35 8.06
N ALA A 115 -7.03 -3.56 7.66
CA ALA A 115 -8.39 -4.05 7.86
C ALA A 115 -8.70 -4.30 9.35
N ALA A 116 -7.75 -4.89 10.09
CA ALA A 116 -7.85 -5.12 11.54
C ALA A 116 -7.91 -3.80 12.32
N TRP A 117 -7.01 -2.84 12.07
CA TRP A 117 -7.01 -1.50 12.67
C TRP A 117 -8.31 -0.73 12.42
N ARG A 118 -8.91 -0.88 11.24
CA ARG A 118 -10.23 -0.29 10.95
C ARG A 118 -11.34 -0.93 11.78
N ARG A 119 -11.27 -2.24 12.03
CA ARG A 119 -12.31 -2.98 12.72
C ARG A 119 -12.19 -2.89 14.24
N TRP A 120 -10.98 -2.97 14.77
CA TRP A 120 -10.70 -3.10 16.20
C TRP A 120 -9.60 -2.15 16.69
N PRO A 121 -9.76 -0.82 16.51
CA PRO A 121 -8.70 0.15 16.80
C PRO A 121 -8.25 0.14 18.28
N LYS A 122 -9.16 -0.16 19.22
CA LYS A 122 -8.83 -0.21 20.66
C LYS A 122 -8.01 -1.44 21.03
N SER A 123 -8.28 -2.58 20.40
CA SER A 123 -7.60 -3.84 20.71
C SER A 123 -6.20 -3.87 20.10
N MET A 124 -6.03 -3.30 18.89
CA MET A 124 -4.72 -3.11 18.27
C MET A 124 -3.85 -2.13 19.07
N ALA A 125 -4.42 -1.02 19.55
CA ALA A 125 -3.67 -0.05 20.37
C ALA A 125 -3.22 -0.64 21.72
N ALA A 126 -4.02 -1.54 22.30
CA ALA A 126 -3.67 -2.20 23.55
C ALA A 126 -2.52 -3.21 23.39
N GLU A 127 -2.30 -3.76 22.18
CA GLU A 127 -1.18 -4.65 21.87
C GLU A 127 0.14 -3.87 21.77
N GLU A 128 0.14 -2.71 21.10
CA GLU A 128 1.31 -1.82 21.03
C GLU A 128 1.79 -1.41 22.42
N ASP A 129 0.88 -1.02 23.31
CA ASP A 129 1.21 -0.63 24.69
C ASP A 129 1.75 -1.79 25.55
N TYR A 130 1.43 -3.04 25.21
CA TYR A 130 1.91 -4.23 25.93
C TYR A 130 3.29 -4.69 25.42
N ALA A 131 3.52 -4.60 24.10
CA ALA A 131 4.82 -4.91 23.49
C ALA A 131 5.94 -3.98 24.00
N ASP A 132 5.61 -2.72 24.32
CA ASP A 132 6.56 -1.76 24.91
C ASP A 132 6.85 -2.01 26.40
N GLN A 133 5.98 -2.74 27.12
CA GLN A 133 6.17 -3.05 28.55
C GLN A 133 7.14 -4.22 28.79
N ASP A 134 7.22 -5.18 27.87
CA ASP A 134 8.13 -6.34 27.94
C ASP A 134 9.55 -6.04 27.38
N ALA A 135 9.79 -4.81 26.90
CA ALA A 135 11.06 -4.39 26.29
C ALA A 135 12.10 -3.84 27.30
N TRP A 136 11.89 -4.00 28.61
CA TRP A 136 12.76 -3.47 29.69
C TRP A 136 13.44 -4.53 30.54
#